data_AF-A0A436B570-F1
#
_entry.id   AF-A0A436B570-F1
#
_cell.length_a   1.000
_cell.length_b   1.000
_cell.length_c   1.000
_cell.angle_alpha   90.00
_cell.angle_beta   90.00
_cell.angle_gamma   90.00
#
_symmetry.space_group_name_H-M   'P 1'
#
loop_
_entity.id
_entity.type
_entity.pdbx_description
1 polymer ?
#
loop_
_entity_poly.entity_id
_entity_poly.type
_entity_poly.pdbx_seq_one_letter_code
_entity_poly.pdbx_strand_id
1 'polypeptide(L)' 'MTVVAMVPLMGTLAMAVDFTEMSREKQAVSNALDAANFATARRLTEGATDDQLRAYALDFFNANLNKINP' A
#
# COMPACT_ATOMS: atom_id res chain seq x y z
N MET A 1 -33.59 -13.71 21.86
CA MET A 1 -33.59 -14.18 20.46
C MET A 1 -32.91 -13.21 19.51
N THR A 2 -33.19 -11.90 19.58
CA THR A 2 -32.58 -10.88 18.69
C THR A 2 -31.06 -10.74 18.83
N VAL A 3 -30.52 -10.81 20.05
CA VAL A 3 -29.07 -10.71 20.31
C VAL A 3 -28.28 -11.88 19.71
N VAL A 4 -28.86 -13.09 19.70
CA VAL A 4 -28.21 -14.29 19.14
C VAL A 4 -28.05 -14.17 17.62
N ALA A 5 -28.99 -13.52 16.93
CA ALA A 5 -28.91 -13.26 15.49
C ALA A 5 -27.94 -12.12 15.14
N MET A 6 -27.66 -11.20 16.06
CA MET A 6 -26.72 -10.09 15.83
C MET A 6 -25.25 -10.51 15.86
N VAL A 7 -24.91 -11.54 16.64
CA VAL A 7 -23.51 -12.01 16.77
C VAL A 7 -22.92 -12.48 15.44
N PRO A 8 -23.57 -13.34 14.65
CA PRO A 8 -23.06 -13.73 13.33
C PRO A 8 -22.96 -12.54 12.37
N LEU A 9 -23.96 -11.64 12.37
CA LEU A 9 -23.99 -10.49 11.47
C LEU A 9 -22.84 -9.51 11.75
N MET A 10 -22.57 -9.22 13.02
CA MET A 10 -21.45 -8.34 13.39
C MET A 10 -20.10 -9.02 13.15
N GLY A 11 -20.00 -10.33 13.38
CA GLY A 11 -18.79 -11.10 13.11
C GLY A 11 -18.43 -11.14 11.61
N THR A 12 -19.42 -11.32 10.73
CA THR A 12 -19.16 -11.29 9.28
C THR A 12 -18.83 -9.89 8.78
N LEU A 13 -19.49 -8.85 9.32
CA LEU A 13 -19.19 -7.46 8.98
C LEU A 13 -17.77 -7.06 9.41
N ALA A 14 -17.33 -7.46 10.60
CA ALA A 14 -15.97 -7.20 11.07
C ALA A 14 -14.93 -7.80 10.12
N MET A 15 -15.07 -9.08 9.74
CA MET A 15 -14.17 -9.72 8.78
C MET A 15 -14.20 -9.04 7.40
N ALA A 16 -15.37 -8.59 6.94
CA ALA A 16 -15.49 -7.89 5.67
C ALA A 16 -14.80 -6.52 5.68
N VAL A 17 -14.88 -5.79 6.80
CA VAL A 17 -14.17 -4.53 7.00
C VAL A 17 -12.66 -4.77 6.99
N ASP A 18 -12.16 -5.73 7.77
CA ASP A 18 -10.73 -6.06 7.84
C ASP A 18 -10.18 -6.44 6.44
N PHE A 19 -10.92 -7.25 5.70
CA PHE A 19 -10.54 -7.62 4.32
C PHE A 19 -10.51 -6.40 3.39
N THR A 20 -11.47 -5.50 3.52
CA THR A 20 -11.54 -4.28 2.70
C THR A 20 -10.39 -3.33 3.02
N GLU A 21 -10.04 -3.20 4.29
CA GLU A 21 -8.90 -2.40 4.74
C GLU A 21 -7.58 -2.98 4.22
N MET A 22 -7.34 -4.29 4.40
CA MET A 22 -6.17 -4.97 3.84
C MET A 22 -6.08 -4.80 2.31
N SER A 23 -7.21 -4.88 1.60
CA SER A 23 -7.26 -4.66 0.15
C SER A 23 -6.88 -3.21 -0.23
N ARG A 24 -7.37 -2.23 0.54
CA ARG A 24 -7.04 -0.81 0.36
C ARG A 24 -5.56 -0.55 0.59
N GLU A 25 -4.98 -1.12 1.65
CA GLU A 25 -3.56 -0.99 1.95
C GLU A 25 -2.70 -1.58 0.84
N LYS A 26 -3.01 -2.80 0.40
CA LYS A 26 -2.32 -3.43 -0.73
C LYS A 26 -2.35 -2.54 -1.97
N GLN A 27 -3.51 -1.97 -2.30
CA GLN A 27 -3.65 -1.12 -3.48
C GLN A 27 -2.81 0.15 -3.37
N ALA A 28 -2.75 0.76 -2.19
CA ALA A 28 -1.94 1.95 -1.97
C ALA A 28 -0.42 1.65 -1.96
N VAL A 29 0.01 0.49 -1.45
CA VAL A 29 1.39 0.00 -1.60
C VAL A 29 1.75 -0.22 -3.07
N SER A 30 0.90 -0.93 -3.84
CA SER A 30 1.15 -1.16 -5.26
C SER A 30 1.23 0.14 -6.06
N ASN A 31 0.34 1.10 -5.78
CA ASN A 31 0.37 2.42 -6.43
C ASN A 31 1.66 3.19 -6.12
N ALA A 32 2.10 3.18 -4.86
CA ALA A 32 3.37 3.80 -4.46
C ALA A 32 4.58 3.13 -5.14
N LEU A 33 4.54 1.80 -5.29
CA LEU A 33 5.58 1.04 -5.98
C LEU A 33 5.64 1.38 -7.48
N ASP A 34 4.49 1.49 -8.15
CA ASP A 34 4.43 1.87 -9.55
C ASP A 34 4.97 3.29 -9.78
N ALA A 35 4.61 4.24 -8.90
CA ALA A 35 5.14 5.60 -8.94
C ALA A 35 6.67 5.62 -8.74
N ALA A 36 7.19 4.86 -7.77
CA ALA A 36 8.62 4.74 -7.52
C ALA A 36 9.36 4.10 -8.70
N ASN A 37 8.79 3.07 -9.33
CA ASN A 37 9.36 2.42 -10.51
C ASN A 37 9.48 3.41 -11.69
N PHE A 38 8.43 4.17 -12.00
CA PHE A 38 8.50 5.17 -13.08
C PHE A 38 9.52 6.28 -12.79
N ALA A 39 9.56 6.78 -11.56
CA ALA A 39 10.52 7.79 -11.15
C ALA A 39 11.96 7.25 -11.26
N THR A 40 12.20 6.02 -10.80
CA THR A 40 13.52 5.37 -10.83
C THR A 40 13.95 5.05 -12.26
N ALA A 41 13.04 4.59 -13.12
CA ALA A 41 13.32 4.36 -14.54
C ALA A 41 13.76 5.65 -15.24
N ARG A 42 13.13 6.80 -14.93
CA ARG A 42 13.60 8.10 -15.42
C ARG A 42 15.01 8.42 -14.91
N ARG A 43 15.27 8.22 -13.63
CA ARG A 43 16.60 8.49 -13.04
C ARG A 43 17.69 7.55 -13.57
N LEU A 44 17.33 6.33 -13.96
CA LEU A 44 18.22 5.37 -14.61
C LEU A 44 18.67 5.88 -15.99
N THR A 45 17.77 6.51 -16.77
CA THR A 45 18.14 7.10 -18.07
C THR A 45 19.10 8.29 -17.95
N GLU A 46 19.18 8.90 -16.76
CA GLU A 46 20.10 10.01 -16.46
C GLU A 46 21.51 9.52 -16.07
N GLY A 47 21.73 8.19 -16.01
CA GLY A 47 23.04 7.58 -15.76
C GLY A 47 23.43 7.51 -14.28
N ALA A 48 22.46 7.53 -13.37
CA ALA A 48 22.72 7.36 -11.94
C ALA A 48 23.30 5.97 -11.60
N THR A 49 24.11 5.89 -10.55
CA THR A 49 24.64 4.60 -10.07
C THR A 49 23.56 3.76 -9.40
N ASP A 50 23.74 2.44 -9.32
CA ASP A 50 22.74 1.53 -8.73
C ASP A 50 22.39 1.90 -7.28
N ASP A 51 23.38 2.30 -6.47
CA ASP A 51 23.16 2.78 -5.11
C ASP A 51 22.29 4.04 -5.05
N GLN A 52 22.50 4.97 -5.98
CA GLN A 52 21.70 6.20 -6.08
C GLN A 52 20.27 5.90 -6.52
N LEU A 53 20.08 4.95 -7.44
CA LEU A 53 18.76 4.51 -7.89
C LEU A 53 18.00 3.82 -6.77
N ARG A 54 18.66 2.95 -6.00
CA ARG A 54 18.05 2.27 -4.86
C ARG A 54 17.63 3.24 -3.77
N ALA A 55 18.50 4.19 -3.41
CA ALA A 55 18.16 5.23 -2.43
C ALA A 55 16.98 6.09 -2.92
N TYR A 56 17.03 6.52 -4.17
CA TYR A 56 15.97 7.32 -4.78
C TYR A 56 14.63 6.58 -4.85
N ALA A 57 14.62 5.30 -5.24
CA ALA A 57 13.42 4.48 -5.29
C ALA A 57 12.76 4.34 -3.91
N LEU A 58 13.56 4.12 -2.86
CA LEU A 58 13.10 4.03 -1.49
C LEU A 58 12.48 5.34 -0.99
N ASP A 59 13.15 6.45 -1.22
CA ASP A 59 12.65 7.77 -0.81
C ASP A 59 11.35 8.10 -1.55
N PHE A 60 11.29 7.82 -2.86
CA PHE A 60 10.10 8.07 -3.66
C PHE A 60 8.93 7.17 -3.23
N PHE A 61 9.20 5.89 -2.98
CA PHE A 61 8.18 4.95 -2.48
C PHE A 61 7.62 5.42 -1.13
N ASN A 62 8.48 5.74 -0.17
CA ASN A 62 8.07 6.18 1.16
C ASN A 62 7.32 7.52 1.12
N ALA A 63 7.70 8.44 0.23
CA ALA A 63 7.00 9.71 0.04
C ALA A 63 5.60 9.53 -0.56
N ASN A 64 5.38 8.49 -1.37
CA ASN A 64 4.09 8.18 -2.00
C ASN A 64 3.27 7.15 -1.22
N LEU A 65 3.85 6.53 -0.19
CA LEU A 65 3.14 5.67 0.75
C LEU A 65 2.23 6.56 1.61
N ASN A 66 1.00 6.71 1.15
CA ASN A 66 0.02 7.67 1.65
C ASN A 66 -0.41 7.34 3.09
N LYS A 67 0.38 7.75 4.11
CA LYS A 67 0.17 7.49 5.56
C LYS A 67 -0.54 6.16 5.87
N ILE A 68 -0.14 5.09 5.21
CA ILE A 68 -0.55 3.75 5.62
C ILE A 68 0.27 3.48 6.88
N ASN A 69 -0.40 3.24 8.01
CA ASN A 69 0.25 2.69 9.18
C ASN A 69 0.13 1.16 9.01
N PRO A 70 1.18 0.49 8.51
CA PRO A 70 1.15 -0.97 8.39
C PRO A 70 1.01 -1.66 9.76
#